data_AF-A0A6I1KAK2-F1
#
_entry.id   AF-A0A6I1KAK2-F1
#
_cell.length_a   1.000
_cell.length_b   1.000
_cell.length_c   1.000
_cell.angle_alpha   90.00
_cell.angle_beta   90.00
_cell.angle_gamma   90.00
#
_symmetry.space_group_name_H-M   'P 1'
#
loop_
_entity.id
_entity.type
_entity.pdbx_description
1 polymer ?
#
loop_
_entity_poly.entity_id
_entity_poly.type
_entity_poly.pdbx_seq_one_letter_code
_entity_poly.pdbx_strand_id
1 'polypeptide(L)'
;MQTTATLLHLTLNTGHMVHTSGITPPEELAAVQSLLAHGGPTPTRDPYWVELNRQPGWASFCVYRGEVPLSLNVLAWEDVAAPEAWAGLEFIYLNLSDQFSEAMAARACPARPTTTPWLATMLFPSLALPGRSVSELIWITAFERIYAETLLAEVAA
;
A
#
# COMPACT_ATOMS: atom_id res chain seq x y z
N MET A 1 11.35 25.02 0.40
CA MET A 1 10.11 24.43 0.97
C MET A 1 9.73 23.29 0.06
N GLN A 2 9.95 22.04 0.48
CA GLN A 2 9.37 20.89 -0.22
C GLN A 2 7.86 20.94 0.03
N THR A 3 7.08 21.11 -1.03
CA THR A 3 5.63 20.90 -0.99
C THR A 3 5.39 19.43 -0.71
N THR A 4 4.97 19.11 0.51
CA THR A 4 4.52 17.77 0.88
C THR A 4 3.23 17.48 0.12
N ALA A 5 3.30 16.61 -0.88
CA ALA A 5 2.12 16.21 -1.64
C ALA A 5 1.17 15.45 -0.72
N THR A 6 -0.06 15.96 -0.56
CA THR A 6 -1.13 15.26 0.15
C THR A 6 -1.47 13.97 -0.62
N LEU A 7 -1.28 12.82 0.01
CA LEU A 7 -1.57 11.51 -0.57
C LEU A 7 -2.94 11.02 -0.08
N LEU A 8 -3.83 10.65 -1.01
CA LEU A 8 -5.11 10.02 -0.68
C LEU A 8 -4.92 8.51 -0.49
N HIS A 9 -5.21 7.99 0.69
CA HIS A 9 -5.16 6.56 1.00
C HIS A 9 -6.56 5.94 0.99
N LEU A 10 -6.79 4.98 0.10
CA LEU A 10 -8.00 4.18 -0.02
C LEU A 10 -7.75 2.75 0.44
N THR A 11 -8.54 2.24 1.38
CA THR A 11 -8.57 0.81 1.72
C THR A 11 -9.72 0.14 0.97
N LEU A 12 -9.41 -0.76 0.03
CA LEU A 12 -10.39 -1.39 -0.87
C LEU A 12 -11.45 -2.17 -0.09
N ASN A 13 -11.03 -2.96 0.90
CA ASN A 13 -11.90 -3.85 1.68
C ASN A 13 -12.99 -3.11 2.46
N THR A 14 -12.83 -1.81 2.72
CA THR A 14 -13.78 -1.01 3.51
C THR A 14 -14.32 0.19 2.75
N GLY A 15 -13.73 0.54 1.60
CA GLY A 15 -13.98 1.80 0.90
C GLY A 15 -13.54 3.04 1.68
N HIS A 16 -12.81 2.87 2.79
CA HIS A 16 -12.38 3.98 3.62
C HIS A 16 -11.31 4.80 2.90
N MET A 17 -11.51 6.12 2.87
CA MET A 17 -10.61 7.08 2.24
C MET A 17 -10.14 8.11 3.25
N VAL A 18 -8.83 8.36 3.30
CA VAL A 18 -8.24 9.35 4.19
C VAL A 18 -7.12 10.11 3.47
N HIS A 19 -7.08 11.43 3.63
CA HIS A 19 -5.93 12.21 3.22
C HIS A 19 -4.84 12.08 4.28
N THR A 20 -3.67 11.65 3.85
CA THR A 20 -2.48 11.61 4.70
C THR A 20 -1.81 12.97 4.67
N SER A 21 -1.35 13.43 5.84
CA SER A 21 -0.79 14.78 5.99
C SER A 21 0.60 14.93 5.36
N GLY A 22 1.22 13.85 4.89
CA GLY A 22 2.59 13.84 4.36
C GLY A 22 3.66 14.16 5.40
N ILE A 23 3.31 14.27 6.68
CA ILE A 23 4.24 14.59 7.77
C ILE A 23 4.71 13.28 8.40
N THR A 24 5.54 12.55 7.68
CA THR A 24 6.29 11.42 8.26
C THR A 24 7.66 11.92 8.74
N PRO A 25 8.07 11.62 9.98
CA PRO A 25 9.39 12.01 10.48
C PRO A 25 10.52 11.49 9.59
N PRO A 26 11.60 12.27 9.36
CA PRO A 26 12.72 11.84 8.51
C PRO A 26 13.34 10.50 8.92
N GLU A 27 13.36 10.17 10.23
CA GLU A 27 13.84 8.90 10.73
C GLU A 27 13.01 7.69 10.27
N GLU A 28 11.70 7.86 10.10
CA GLU A 28 10.80 6.80 9.62
C GLU A 28 10.96 6.61 8.10
N LEU A 29 11.13 7.69 7.35
CA LEU A 29 11.45 7.65 5.92
C LEU A 29 12.80 6.97 5.67
N ALA A 30 13.82 7.31 6.46
CA ALA A 30 15.15 6.72 6.37
C ALA A 30 15.12 5.20 6.65
N ALA A 31 14.23 4.74 7.52
CA ALA A 31 14.10 3.33 7.87
C ALA A 31 13.60 2.46 6.70
N VAL A 32 12.86 3.04 5.75
CA VAL A 32 12.36 2.29 4.56
C VAL A 32 13.15 2.58 3.29
N GLN A 33 14.04 3.58 3.30
CA GLN A 33 14.71 4.05 2.10
C GLN A 33 15.56 2.98 1.40
N SER A 34 16.19 2.08 2.15
CA SER A 34 16.96 0.96 1.57
C SER A 34 16.09 -0.04 0.81
N LEU A 35 14.80 -0.13 1.15
CA LEU A 35 13.85 -1.06 0.53
C LEU A 35 13.36 -0.55 -0.82
N LEU A 36 13.50 0.74 -1.10
CA LEU A 36 12.96 1.38 -2.29
C LEU A 36 13.59 0.89 -3.59
N ALA A 37 14.80 0.33 -3.54
CA ALA A 37 15.45 -0.20 -4.74
C ALA A 37 14.74 -1.47 -5.26
N HIS A 38 14.52 -2.46 -4.39
CA HIS A 38 14.08 -3.81 -4.79
C HIS A 38 13.12 -4.49 -3.80
N GLY A 39 12.65 -3.78 -2.78
CA GLY A 39 12.02 -4.39 -1.60
C GLY A 39 13.05 -5.11 -0.72
N GLY A 40 12.56 -6.00 0.13
CA GLY A 40 13.37 -6.84 1.02
C GLY A 40 12.86 -6.89 2.46
N PRO A 41 13.64 -7.52 3.38
CA PRO A 41 13.30 -7.62 4.78
C PRO A 41 13.14 -6.25 5.43
N THR A 42 12.08 -6.06 6.19
CA THR A 42 11.86 -4.80 6.91
C THR A 42 12.88 -4.68 8.06
N PRO A 43 13.60 -3.55 8.17
CA PRO A 43 14.58 -3.40 9.24
C PRO A 43 13.92 -3.55 10.61
N THR A 44 14.53 -4.34 11.50
CA THR A 44 14.11 -4.55 12.90
C THR A 44 12.75 -5.23 13.11
N ARG A 45 12.10 -5.72 12.05
CA ARG A 45 10.76 -6.33 12.10
C ARG A 45 10.75 -7.67 11.40
N ASP A 46 11.43 -8.65 11.98
CA ASP A 46 11.30 -10.05 11.55
C ASP A 46 9.92 -10.60 11.96
N PRO A 47 9.24 -11.43 11.13
CA PRO A 47 9.64 -11.94 9.82
C PRO A 47 8.97 -11.20 8.64
N TYR A 48 8.86 -9.87 8.71
CA TYR A 48 8.20 -9.08 7.68
C TYR A 48 9.16 -8.64 6.60
N TRP A 49 8.68 -8.66 5.37
CA TRP A 49 9.41 -8.18 4.19
C TRP A 49 8.43 -7.58 3.19
N VAL A 50 8.97 -6.82 2.24
CA VAL A 50 8.20 -6.17 1.19
C VAL A 50 8.70 -6.59 -0.18
N GLU A 51 7.78 -6.91 -1.08
CA GLU A 51 8.08 -7.03 -2.51
C GLU A 51 7.70 -5.71 -3.18
N LEU A 52 8.53 -5.22 -4.11
CA LEU A 52 8.30 -3.98 -4.82
C LEU A 52 8.34 -4.21 -6.33
N ASN A 53 7.32 -3.74 -7.02
CA ASN A 53 7.29 -3.59 -8.47
C ASN A 53 7.16 -2.11 -8.81
N ARG A 54 8.13 -1.56 -9.52
CA ARG A 54 8.14 -0.16 -9.97
C ARG A 54 7.88 -0.08 -11.46
N GLN A 55 7.04 0.87 -11.84
CA GLN A 55 6.74 1.22 -13.22
C GLN A 55 6.79 2.75 -13.39
N PRO A 56 6.85 3.25 -14.63
CA PRO A 56 6.67 4.68 -14.88
C PRO A 56 5.30 5.16 -14.37
N GLY A 57 5.27 6.17 -13.50
CA GLY A 57 4.04 6.79 -12.99
C GLY A 57 3.29 6.04 -11.88
N TRP A 58 3.72 4.81 -11.54
CA TRP A 58 3.11 4.02 -10.45
C TRP A 58 4.05 2.94 -9.89
N ALA A 59 3.74 2.45 -8.70
CA ALA A 59 4.40 1.28 -8.12
C ALA A 59 3.39 0.43 -7.35
N SER A 60 3.63 -0.87 -7.28
CA SER A 60 2.96 -1.74 -6.32
C SER A 60 3.96 -2.31 -5.33
N PHE A 61 3.52 -2.50 -4.09
CA PHE A 61 4.31 -3.21 -3.11
C PHE A 61 3.41 -4.08 -2.23
N CYS A 62 3.88 -5.29 -1.94
CA CYS A 62 3.16 -6.25 -1.13
C CYS A 62 3.91 -6.49 0.17
N VAL A 63 3.22 -6.37 1.30
CA VAL A 63 3.77 -6.63 2.63
C VAL A 63 3.50 -8.08 2.99
N TYR A 64 4.55 -8.79 3.39
CA TYR A 64 4.51 -10.20 3.75
C TYR A 64 4.93 -10.42 5.20
N ARG A 65 4.51 -11.56 5.76
CA ARG A 65 5.10 -12.16 6.96
C ARG A 65 5.49 -13.60 6.66
N GLY A 66 6.79 -13.88 6.60
CA GLY A 66 7.26 -15.12 5.98
C GLY A 66 6.70 -15.22 4.55
N GLU A 67 6.11 -16.34 4.17
CA GLU A 67 5.53 -16.50 2.82
C GLU A 67 4.08 -16.01 2.70
N VAL A 68 3.52 -15.42 3.76
CA VAL A 68 2.09 -15.06 3.81
C VAL A 68 1.91 -13.58 3.41
N PRO A 69 1.24 -13.27 2.29
CA PRO A 69 0.93 -11.88 1.92
C PRO A 69 -0.07 -11.31 2.91
N LEU A 70 0.08 -10.04 3.31
CA LEU A 70 -0.78 -9.35 4.28
C LEU A 70 -1.56 -8.22 3.63
N SER A 71 -0.88 -7.41 2.81
CA SER A 71 -1.51 -6.33 2.04
C SER A 71 -0.80 -6.12 0.71
N LEU A 72 -1.58 -5.82 -0.32
CA LEU A 72 -1.09 -5.32 -1.60
C LEU A 72 -1.43 -3.84 -1.68
N ASN A 73 -0.42 -3.03 -1.97
CA ASN A 73 -0.52 -1.59 -2.02
C ASN A 73 -0.15 -1.14 -3.43
N VAL A 74 -0.94 -0.24 -3.99
CA VAL A 74 -0.67 0.36 -5.30
C VAL A 74 -0.66 1.87 -5.13
N LEU A 75 0.47 2.47 -5.46
CA LEU A 75 0.67 3.91 -5.46
C LEU A 75 0.72 4.39 -6.91
N ALA A 76 -0.10 5.38 -7.25
CA ALA A 76 0.03 6.09 -8.53
C ALA A 76 0.23 7.58 -8.29
N TRP A 77 1.18 8.17 -9.02
CA TRP A 77 1.52 9.60 -8.94
C TRP A 77 1.39 10.32 -10.28
N GLU A 78 1.12 9.60 -11.37
CA GLU A 78 0.83 10.19 -12.68
C GLU A 78 -0.57 9.80 -13.15
N ASP A 79 -1.35 10.80 -13.58
CA ASP A 79 -2.72 10.60 -14.05
C ASP A 79 -2.80 9.67 -15.28
N VAL A 80 -1.78 9.66 -16.12
CA VAL A 80 -1.70 8.80 -17.33
C VAL A 80 -1.51 7.33 -16.99
N ALA A 81 -0.83 7.02 -15.87
CA ALA A 81 -0.48 5.67 -15.47
C ALA A 81 -1.49 5.08 -14.46
N ALA A 82 -2.21 5.95 -13.75
CA ALA A 82 -3.21 5.56 -12.76
C ALA A 82 -4.32 4.60 -13.27
N PRO A 83 -4.79 4.65 -14.54
CA PRO A 83 -5.75 3.66 -15.05
C PRO A 83 -5.17 2.24 -15.12
N GLU A 84 -3.92 2.09 -15.57
CA GLU A 84 -3.24 0.80 -15.65
C GLU A 84 -3.00 0.20 -14.25
N ALA A 85 -2.46 1.02 -13.35
CA ALA A 85 -2.22 0.65 -11.96
C ALA A 85 -3.51 0.16 -11.26
N TRP A 86 -4.62 0.86 -11.52
CA TRP A 86 -5.93 0.49 -10.98
C TRP A 86 -6.46 -0.82 -11.58
N ALA A 87 -6.36 -1.00 -12.90
CA ALA A 87 -6.86 -2.20 -13.56
C ALA A 87 -6.19 -3.48 -13.01
N GLY A 88 -4.88 -3.42 -12.74
CA GLY A 88 -4.16 -4.53 -12.10
C GLY A 88 -4.65 -4.83 -10.69
N LEU A 89 -4.83 -3.80 -9.86
CA LEU A 89 -5.33 -3.95 -8.49
C LEU A 89 -6.77 -4.49 -8.46
N GLU A 90 -7.63 -3.91 -9.29
CA GLU A 90 -9.05 -4.29 -9.40
C GLU A 90 -9.19 -5.75 -9.82
N PHE A 91 -8.42 -6.20 -10.82
CA PHE A 91 -8.42 -7.60 -11.25
C PHE A 91 -8.06 -8.54 -10.09
N ILE A 92 -7.01 -8.23 -9.32
CA ILE A 92 -6.60 -9.04 -8.16
C ILE A 92 -7.68 -9.02 -7.08
N TYR A 93 -8.22 -7.84 -6.77
CA TYR A 93 -9.26 -7.68 -5.75
C TYR A 93 -10.52 -8.48 -6.07
N LEU A 94 -11.00 -8.42 -7.32
CA LEU A 94 -12.19 -9.16 -7.76
C LEU A 94 -11.94 -10.66 -7.74
N ASN A 95 -10.78 -11.13 -8.24
CA ASN A 95 -10.43 -12.55 -8.20
C ASN A 95 -10.36 -13.11 -6.77
N LEU A 96 -9.85 -12.32 -5.82
CA LEU A 96 -9.83 -12.72 -4.41
C LEU A 96 -11.22 -12.65 -3.78
N SER A 97 -12.04 -11.69 -4.18
CA SER A 97 -13.42 -11.57 -3.70
C SER A 97 -14.28 -12.76 -4.16
N ASP A 98 -14.06 -13.25 -5.38
CA ASP A 98 -14.72 -14.46 -5.89
C ASP A 98 -14.30 -15.72 -5.11
N GLN A 99 -13.03 -15.82 -4.74
CA GLN A 99 -12.48 -16.97 -3.99
C GLN A 99 -12.83 -16.95 -2.50
N PHE A 100 -12.89 -15.76 -1.90
CA PHE A 100 -13.02 -15.55 -0.46
C PHE A 100 -14.19 -14.63 -0.13
N SER A 101 -15.36 -14.89 -0.71
CA SER A 101 -16.54 -14.01 -0.64
C SER A 101 -17.01 -13.69 0.79
N GLU A 102 -16.77 -14.57 1.76
CA GLU A 102 -17.10 -14.34 3.18
C GLU A 102 -16.10 -13.41 3.90
N ALA A 103 -14.85 -13.35 3.43
CA ALA A 103 -13.76 -12.60 4.06
C ALA A 103 -13.44 -11.27 3.34
N MET A 104 -13.71 -11.20 2.04
CA MET A 104 -13.49 -10.03 1.20
C MET A 104 -14.83 -9.31 1.00
N ALA A 105 -15.19 -8.46 1.97
CA ALA A 105 -16.47 -7.78 1.98
C ALA A 105 -16.50 -6.58 0.99
N ALA A 106 -16.67 -6.82 -0.31
CA ALA A 106 -17.37 -5.86 -1.17
C ALA A 106 -18.03 -6.56 -2.36
N ARG A 107 -19.33 -6.28 -2.58
CA ARG A 107 -20.09 -6.72 -3.76
C ARG A 107 -19.55 -6.15 -5.08
N ALA A 108 -18.67 -5.15 -5.01
CA ALA A 108 -18.01 -4.51 -6.14
C ALA A 108 -16.70 -3.84 -5.66
N CYS A 109 -15.69 -3.78 -6.53
CA CYS A 109 -14.50 -2.95 -6.29
C CYS A 109 -14.92 -1.48 -6.12
N PRO A 110 -14.36 -0.71 -5.17
CA PRO A 110 -14.58 0.74 -5.09
C PRO A 110 -14.22 1.46 -6.39
N ALA A 111 -14.65 2.72 -6.52
CA ALA A 111 -14.19 3.54 -7.64
C ALA A 111 -12.73 3.96 -7.43
N ARG A 112 -11.95 3.98 -8.52
CA ARG A 112 -10.60 4.56 -8.54
C ARG A 112 -10.64 6.03 -8.08
N PRO A 113 -9.68 6.48 -7.24
CA PRO A 113 -9.48 7.90 -6.99
C PRO A 113 -9.31 8.71 -8.29
N THR A 114 -9.93 9.89 -8.35
CA THR A 114 -9.94 10.72 -9.56
C THR A 114 -8.70 11.61 -9.70
N THR A 115 -7.91 11.76 -8.64
CA THR A 115 -6.74 12.64 -8.58
C THR A 115 -5.54 11.90 -8.03
N THR A 116 -4.38 12.10 -8.64
CA THR A 116 -3.08 11.65 -8.13
C THR A 116 -2.44 12.71 -7.22
N PRO A 117 -1.56 12.33 -6.28
CA PRO A 117 -1.18 10.95 -5.96
C PRO A 117 -2.20 10.23 -5.06
N TRP A 118 -2.35 8.92 -5.26
CA TRP A 118 -3.16 8.05 -4.40
C TRP A 118 -2.46 6.74 -4.08
N LEU A 119 -2.77 6.21 -2.90
CA LEU A 119 -2.38 4.89 -2.40
C LEU A 119 -3.65 4.06 -2.24
N ALA A 120 -3.75 2.95 -2.93
CA ALA A 120 -4.84 2.01 -2.82
C ALA A 120 -4.33 0.72 -2.18
N THR A 121 -4.91 0.34 -1.05
CA THR A 121 -4.51 -0.83 -0.25
C THR A 121 -5.60 -1.88 -0.26
N MET A 122 -5.25 -3.08 -0.68
CA MET A 122 -6.03 -4.29 -0.50
C MET A 122 -5.44 -5.11 0.65
N LEU A 123 -6.27 -5.49 1.61
CA LEU A 123 -5.91 -6.38 2.71
C LEU A 123 -6.23 -7.82 2.32
N PHE A 124 -5.29 -8.74 2.52
CA PHE A 124 -5.52 -10.17 2.32
C PHE A 124 -6.27 -10.78 3.51
N PRO A 125 -7.08 -11.84 3.30
CA PRO A 125 -7.77 -12.55 4.40
C PRO A 125 -6.83 -13.06 5.50
N SER A 126 -5.58 -13.34 5.15
CA SER A 126 -4.50 -13.71 6.07
C SER A 126 -4.24 -12.69 7.18
N LEU A 127 -4.59 -11.42 6.98
CA LEU A 127 -4.47 -10.36 7.97
C LEU A 127 -5.48 -10.53 9.11
N ALA A 128 -6.61 -11.20 8.86
CA ALA A 128 -7.64 -11.51 9.85
C ALA A 128 -7.38 -12.82 10.61
N LEU A 129 -6.29 -13.55 10.31
CA LEU A 129 -5.97 -14.78 10.99
C LEU A 129 -5.67 -14.54 12.49
N PRO A 130 -6.04 -15.49 13.37
CA PRO A 130 -5.71 -15.42 14.79
C PRO A 130 -4.20 -15.27 15.02
N GLY A 131 -3.83 -14.53 16.07
CA GLY A 131 -2.43 -14.34 16.47
C GLY A 131 -1.80 -13.01 16.01
N ARG A 132 -2.58 -12.13 15.37
CA ARG A 132 -2.18 -10.74 15.10
C ARG A 132 -2.45 -9.87 16.31
N SER A 133 -1.44 -9.12 16.76
CA SER A 133 -1.64 -8.12 17.82
C SER A 133 -2.17 -6.81 17.23
N VAL A 134 -2.90 -6.01 18.03
CA VAL A 134 -3.33 -4.66 17.62
C VAL A 134 -2.12 -3.80 17.24
N SER A 135 -1.01 -3.90 17.99
CA SER A 135 0.22 -3.16 17.70
C SER A 135 0.85 -3.55 16.36
N GLU A 136 0.72 -4.81 15.95
CA GLU A 136 1.18 -5.29 14.65
C GLU A 136 0.35 -4.66 13.51
N LEU A 137 -0.97 -4.63 13.65
CA LEU A 137 -1.86 -4.02 12.65
C LEU A 137 -1.60 -2.52 12.51
N ILE A 138 -1.43 -1.82 13.64
CA ILE A 138 -1.07 -0.39 13.64
C ILE A 138 0.25 -0.16 12.90
N TRP A 139 1.25 -1.01 13.14
CA TRP A 139 2.53 -0.91 12.46
C TRP A 139 2.41 -1.15 10.95
N ILE A 140 1.66 -2.16 10.51
CA ILE A 140 1.45 -2.44 9.07
C ILE A 140 0.84 -1.22 8.38
N THR A 141 -0.23 -0.65 8.94
CA THR A 141 -0.89 0.53 8.37
C THR A 141 0.04 1.74 8.33
N ALA A 142 0.86 1.94 9.37
CA ALA A 142 1.85 3.01 9.36
C ALA A 142 2.93 2.78 8.29
N PHE A 143 3.44 1.55 8.18
CA PHE A 143 4.45 1.15 7.20
C PHE A 143 3.97 1.39 5.78
N GLU A 144 2.74 0.97 5.43
CA GLU A 144 2.16 1.17 4.09
C GLU A 144 2.19 2.65 3.67
N ARG A 145 1.76 3.54 4.58
CA ARG A 145 1.78 4.98 4.34
C ARG A 145 3.20 5.51 4.21
N ILE A 146 4.07 5.20 5.16
CA ILE A 146 5.46 5.70 5.19
C ILE A 146 6.20 5.25 3.92
N TYR A 147 6.03 4.00 3.52
CA TYR A 147 6.62 3.45 2.32
C TYR A 147 6.16 4.19 1.05
N ALA A 148 4.86 4.43 0.93
CA ALA A 148 4.28 5.17 -0.18
C ALA A 148 4.74 6.63 -0.21
N GLU A 149 4.77 7.31 0.94
CA GLU A 149 5.27 8.69 1.04
C GLU A 149 6.76 8.78 0.69
N THR A 150 7.57 7.79 1.07
CA THR A 150 9.00 7.76 0.73
C THR A 150 9.20 7.51 -0.77
N LEU A 151 8.40 6.63 -1.38
CA LEU A 151 8.38 6.44 -2.84
C LEU A 151 8.04 7.74 -3.57
N LEU A 152 7.01 8.46 -3.12
CA LEU A 152 6.61 9.75 -3.70
C LEU A 152 7.71 10.80 -3.59
N ALA A 153 8.38 10.85 -2.43
CA ALA A 153 9.47 11.80 -2.22
C ALA A 153 10.67 11.51 -3.15
N GLU A 154 10.96 10.24 -3.46
CA GLU A 154 12.04 9.86 -4.37
C GLU A 154 11.74 10.25 -5.83
N VAL A 155 10.50 10.07 -6.29
CA VAL A 155 10.12 10.39 -7.68
C VAL A 155 9.88 11.89 -7.91
N ALA A 156 9.68 12.65 -6.85
CA ALA A 156 9.52 14.11 -6.89
C ALA A 156 10.85 14.88 -6.77
N ALA A 157 11.96 14.20 -6.45
CA ALA A 157 13.29 14.77 -6.29
C ALA A 157 14.04 14.89 -7.63
#